data_AF-A0A268TI22-F1
#
_entry.id   AF-A0A268TI22-F1
#
_cell.length_a   1.000
_cell.length_b   1.000
_cell.length_c   1.000
_cell.angle_alpha   90.00
_cell.angle_beta   90.00
_cell.angle_gamma   90.00
#
_symmetry.space_group_name_H-M   'P 1'
#
loop_
_entity.id
_entity.type
_entity.pdbx_description
1 polymer ?
#
loop_
_entity_poly.entity_id
_entity_poly.type
_entity_poly.pdbx_seq_one_letter_code
_entity_poly.pdbx_strand_id
1 'polypeptide(L)'
;MVIDDKTLSKLESLSMIKLEDDKKEAFKQDLSEVLSFMDNLKEIDVKEIDCELKHFTPLREDEVIDANIDVSKLSPFVENGFFIVPKIIE
;
A
#
# COMPACT_ATOMS: atom_id res chain seq x y z
N MET A 1 -15.13 11.64 10.54
CA MET A 1 -14.44 10.57 11.32
C MET A 1 -13.26 11.23 12.01
N VAL A 2 -12.98 10.90 13.28
CA VAL A 2 -11.85 11.53 14.01
C VAL A 2 -10.67 10.57 14.00
N ILE A 3 -9.50 11.05 13.57
CA ILE A 3 -8.23 10.30 13.63
C ILE A 3 -7.66 10.48 15.04
N ASP A 4 -7.66 9.41 15.84
CA ASP A 4 -7.01 9.36 17.14
C ASP A 4 -5.60 8.72 17.06
N ASP A 5 -4.82 8.83 18.13
CA ASP A 5 -3.48 8.23 18.23
C ASP A 5 -3.47 6.71 18.01
N LYS A 6 -4.53 6.04 18.44
CA LYS A 6 -4.68 4.60 18.31
C LYS A 6 -4.87 4.20 16.84
N THR A 7 -5.64 4.98 16.09
CA THR A 7 -5.90 4.83 14.67
C THR A 7 -4.64 5.14 13.87
N LEU A 8 -3.92 6.21 14.24
CA LEU A 8 -2.63 6.53 13.61
C LEU A 8 -1.61 5.40 13.83
N SER A 9 -1.45 4.91 15.06
CA SER A 9 -0.54 3.80 15.37
C SER A 9 -0.90 2.52 14.59
N LYS A 10 -2.21 2.26 14.40
CA LYS A 10 -2.68 1.15 13.58
C LYS A 10 -2.32 1.34 12.11
N LEU A 11 -2.45 2.55 11.58
CA LEU A 11 -2.08 2.88 10.20
C LEU A 11 -0.57 2.76 9.97
N GLU A 12 0.26 3.22 10.92
CA GLU A 12 1.72 3.02 10.89
C GLU A 12 2.07 1.54 10.75
N SER A 13 1.44 0.68 11.55
CA SER A 13 1.68 -0.76 11.51
C SER A 13 1.19 -1.41 10.20
N LEU A 14 0.05 -1.01 9.66
CA LEU A 14 -0.50 -1.57 8.42
C LEU A 14 0.29 -1.13 7.18
N SER A 15 0.81 0.10 7.20
CA SER A 15 1.60 0.65 6.10
C SER A 15 3.09 0.32 6.19
N MET A 16 3.56 -0.22 7.32
CA MET A 16 4.98 -0.40 7.64
C MET A 16 5.78 0.91 7.58
N ILE A 17 5.13 2.05 7.86
CA ILE A 17 5.75 3.38 7.89
C ILE A 17 5.79 3.86 9.33
N LYS A 18 7.00 4.10 9.84
CA LYS A 18 7.20 4.69 11.17
C LYS A 18 7.21 6.21 11.06
N LEU A 19 6.29 6.88 11.76
CA LEU A 19 6.29 8.34 11.87
C LEU A 19 7.13 8.79 13.06
N GLU A 20 7.82 9.91 12.88
CA GLU A 20 8.51 10.59 13.98
C GLU A 20 7.48 11.30 14.87
N ASP A 21 7.70 11.28 16.19
CA ASP A 21 6.72 11.76 17.17
C ASP A 21 6.38 13.26 17.03
N ASP A 22 7.33 14.05 16.52
CA ASP A 22 7.18 15.49 16.24
C ASP A 22 6.27 15.77 15.04
N LYS A 23 6.11 14.81 14.12
CA LYS A 23 5.30 14.94 12.91
C LYS A 23 3.90 14.34 13.03
N LYS A 24 3.64 13.56 14.07
CA LYS A 24 2.35 12.86 14.25
C LYS A 24 1.17 13.81 14.30
N GLU A 25 1.28 14.91 15.04
CA GLU A 25 0.18 15.89 15.15
C GLU A 25 -0.15 16.57 13.82
N ALA A 26 0.88 17.00 13.08
CA ALA A 26 0.69 17.58 11.75
C ALA A 26 0.04 16.55 10.79
N PHE A 27 0.51 15.31 10.81
CA PHE A 27 -0.01 14.26 9.94
C PHE A 27 -1.47 13.88 10.25
N LYS A 28 -1.88 13.92 11.52
CA LYS A 28 -3.30 13.74 11.90
C LYS A 28 -4.18 14.83 11.32
N GLN A 29 -3.70 16.08 11.34
CA GLN A 29 -4.42 17.22 10.81
C GLN A 29 -4.59 17.08 9.28
N ASP A 30 -3.50 16.79 8.58
CA ASP A 30 -3.51 16.60 7.12
C ASP A 30 -4.45 15.45 6.71
N LEU A 31 -4.38 14.31 7.40
CA LEU A 31 -5.28 13.17 7.15
C LEU A 31 -6.74 13.54 7.38
N SER A 32 -7.02 14.31 8.43
CA SER A 32 -8.37 14.75 8.77
C SER A 32 -8.91 15.70 7.69
N GLU A 33 -8.09 16.61 7.17
CA GLU A 33 -8.45 17.49 6.06
C GLU A 33 -8.77 16.71 4.78
N VAL A 34 -7.92 15.74 4.41
CA VAL A 34 -8.16 14.88 3.23
C VAL A 34 -9.48 14.10 3.37
N LEU A 35 -9.75 13.54 4.54
CA LEU A 35 -11.00 12.82 4.79
C LEU A 35 -12.22 13.74 4.74
N SER A 36 -12.11 14.96 5.27
CA SER A 36 -13.17 15.97 5.15
C SER A 36 -13.40 16.39 3.70
N PHE A 37 -12.34 16.48 2.88
CA PHE A 37 -12.49 16.73 1.45
C PHE A 37 -13.21 15.59 0.73
N MET A 38 -12.93 14.34 1.10
CA MET A 38 -13.63 13.16 0.56
C MET A 38 -15.10 13.08 0.96
N ASP A 39 -15.49 13.65 2.10
CA ASP A 39 -16.89 13.66 2.55
C ASP A 39 -17.82 14.36 1.54
N ASN A 40 -17.30 15.31 0.74
CA ASN A 40 -18.04 15.95 -0.35
C ASN A 40 -18.55 14.95 -1.40
N LEU A 41 -17.85 13.82 -1.60
CA LEU A 41 -18.25 12.80 -2.57
C LEU A 41 -19.50 12.04 -2.13
N LYS A 42 -19.85 12.07 -0.83
CA LYS A 42 -21.05 11.39 -0.30
C LYS A 42 -22.35 12.04 -0.72
N GLU A 43 -22.31 13.30 -1.15
CA GLU A 43 -23.49 14.04 -1.63
C GLU A 43 -23.92 13.60 -3.04
N ILE A 44 -23.06 12.89 -3.76
CA ILE A 44 -23.32 12.42 -5.11
C ILE A 44 -24.03 11.07 -5.04
N ASP A 45 -25.27 11.00 -5.55
CA ASP A 45 -25.98 9.73 -5.65
C ASP A 45 -25.40 8.88 -6.80
N VAL A 46 -24.91 7.69 -6.44
CA VAL A 46 -24.28 6.74 -7.37
C VAL A 46 -25.05 5.41 -7.46
N LYS A 47 -26.28 5.33 -6.93
CA LYS A 47 -27.08 4.08 -6.88
C LYS A 47 -27.31 3.42 -8.24
N GLU A 48 -27.40 4.22 -9.29
CA GLU A 48 -27.65 3.75 -10.66
C GLU A 48 -26.37 3.69 -11.52
N ILE A 49 -25.21 4.02 -10.94
CA ILE A 49 -23.94 3.94 -11.64
C ILE A 49 -23.42 2.52 -11.53
N ASP A 50 -23.34 1.85 -12.66
CA ASP A 50 -22.71 0.55 -12.78
C ASP A 50 -21.18 0.70 -12.72
N CYS A 51 -20.56 0.09 -11.71
CA CYS A 51 -19.11 0.02 -11.56
C CYS A 51 -18.50 -1.16 -12.31
N GLU A 52 -19.28 -1.90 -13.11
CA GLU A 52 -18.79 -3.03 -13.89
C GLU A 52 -17.73 -2.58 -14.90
N LEU A 53 -16.50 -2.83 -14.50
CA LEU A 53 -15.33 -2.90 -15.36
C LEU A 53 -15.57 -4.03 -16.37
N LYS A 54 -16.14 -3.71 -17.53
CA LYS A 54 -16.28 -4.62 -18.68
C LYS A 54 -14.92 -4.94 -19.26
N HIS A 55 -14.20 -5.82 -18.59
CA HIS A 55 -12.93 -6.34 -19.03
C HIS A 55 -13.01 -7.86 -19.05
N PHE A 56 -12.70 -8.43 -20.22
CA PHE A 56 -12.45 -9.86 -20.33
C PHE A 56 -11.18 -10.20 -19.55
N THR A 57 -11.17 -11.34 -18.86
CA THR A 57 -9.97 -11.83 -18.18
C THR A 57 -8.91 -12.18 -19.23
N PRO A 58 -7.78 -11.46 -19.32
CA PRO A 58 -6.73 -11.83 -20.25
C PRO A 58 -6.14 -13.17 -19.82
N LEU A 59 -6.11 -14.13 -20.73
CA LEU A 59 -5.40 -15.39 -20.53
C LEU A 59 -3.95 -15.24 -21.00
N ARG A 60 -3.04 -15.94 -20.32
CA ARG A 60 -1.64 -16.06 -20.71
C ARG A 60 -1.44 -17.43 -21.36
N GLU A 61 -0.73 -17.47 -22.48
CA GLU A 61 -0.32 -18.73 -23.13
C GLU A 61 0.56 -19.57 -22.21
N ASP A 62 0.43 -20.89 -22.27
CA ASP A 62 1.21 -21.84 -21.46
C ASP A 62 2.58 -22.13 -22.09
N GLU A 63 3.37 -21.07 -22.24
CA GLU A 63 4.72 -21.13 -22.80
C GLU A 63 5.76 -20.87 -21.71
N VAL A 64 6.84 -21.65 -21.74
CA VAL A 64 7.99 -21.46 -20.84
C VAL A 64 8.85 -20.32 -21.40
N ILE A 65 9.05 -19.28 -20.59
CA ILE A 65 9.94 -18.16 -20.88
C ILE A 65 11.07 -18.16 -19.86
N ASP A 66 12.31 -18.38 -20.32
CA ASP A 66 13.50 -18.23 -19.46
C ASP A 66 13.77 -16.74 -19.26
N ALA A 67 13.70 -16.30 -18.01
CA ALA A 67 13.86 -14.90 -17.64
C ALA A 67 15.33 -14.47 -17.57
N ASN A 68 16.29 -15.42 -17.48
CA ASN A 68 17.73 -15.18 -17.34
C ASN A 68 18.08 -14.01 -16.39
N ILE A 69 17.43 -13.98 -15.22
CA ILE A 69 17.54 -12.87 -14.26
C ILE A 69 18.73 -13.11 -13.34
N ASP A 70 19.65 -12.15 -13.32
CA ASP A 70 20.71 -12.07 -12.32
C ASP A 70 20.24 -11.24 -11.12
N VAL A 71 19.86 -11.94 -10.04
CA VAL A 71 19.34 -11.34 -8.81
C VAL A 71 20.34 -10.40 -8.12
N SER A 72 21.64 -10.57 -8.35
CA SER A 72 22.69 -9.72 -7.75
C SER A 72 22.63 -8.27 -8.25
N LYS A 73 22.03 -8.05 -9.44
CA LYS A 73 21.82 -6.70 -10.00
C LYS A 73 20.61 -5.99 -9.39
N LEU A 74 19.74 -6.71 -8.70
CA LEU A 74 18.47 -6.18 -8.17
C LEU A 74 18.58 -5.72 -6.72
N SER A 75 19.56 -6.21 -5.97
CA SER A 75 19.76 -5.83 -4.57
C SER A 75 21.22 -5.93 -4.16
N PRO A 76 21.72 -5.02 -3.31
CA PRO A 76 23.03 -5.15 -2.69
C PRO A 76 23.09 -6.28 -1.64
N PHE A 77 21.94 -6.78 -1.15
CA PHE A 77 21.85 -7.82 -0.13
C PHE A 77 21.52 -9.17 -0.76
N VAL A 78 22.50 -9.76 -1.46
CA VAL A 78 22.37 -11.07 -2.10
C VAL A 78 23.55 -11.96 -1.70
N GLU A 79 23.25 -13.17 -1.28
CA GLU A 79 24.25 -14.20 -0.97
C GLU A 79 23.79 -15.54 -1.53
N ASN A 80 24.68 -16.25 -2.24
CA ASN A 80 24.39 -17.54 -2.87
C ASN A 80 23.12 -17.59 -3.75
N GLY A 81 22.75 -16.45 -4.37
CA GLY A 81 21.54 -16.33 -5.19
C GLY A 81 20.24 -16.07 -4.41
N PHE A 82 20.32 -15.80 -3.10
CA PHE A 82 19.18 -15.47 -2.25
C PHE A 82 19.23 -14.03 -1.76
N PHE A 83 18.07 -13.38 -1.61
CA PHE A 83 17.98 -12.09 -0.92
C PHE A 83 18.14 -12.29 0.59
N ILE A 84 19.04 -11.52 1.18
CA ILE A 84 19.29 -11.56 2.62
C ILE A 84 18.41 -10.54 3.31
N VAL A 85 17.62 -11.02 4.27
CA VAL A 85 16.72 -10.23 5.10
C VAL A 85 16.98 -10.51 6.58
N PRO A 86 16.66 -9.56 7.49
CA PRO A 86 16.74 -9.81 8.91
C PRO A 86 15.91 -11.05 9.29
N LYS A 87 16.49 -11.91 10.13
CA LYS A 87 15.78 -13.07 10.66
C LYS A 87 14.59 -12.57 11.48
N ILE A 88 13.42 -13.17 11.29
CA ILE A 88 12.27 -12.95 12.16
C ILE A 88 12.62 -13.54 13.53
N ILE A 89 12.68 -12.68 14.54
CA ILE A 89 12.85 -13.06 15.95
C ILE A 89 11.52 -12.72 16.61
N GLU A 90 10.92 -13.71 17.30
CA GLU A 90 9.74 -13.50 18.16
C GLU A 90 10.08 -12.71 19.42
#